data_AF-A0A750I1Z8-F1
#
_entry.id   AF-A0A750I1Z8-F1
#
_cell.length_a   1.000
_cell.length_b   1.000
_cell.length_c   1.000
_cell.angle_alpha   90.00
_cell.angle_beta   90.00
_cell.angle_gamma   90.00
#
_symmetry.space_group_name_H-M   'P 1'
#
loop_
_entity.id
_entity.type
_entity.pdbx_description
1 polymer ?
#
loop_
_entity_poly.entity_id
_entity_poly.type
_entity_poly.pdbx_seq_one_letter_code
_entity_poly.pdbx_strand_id
1 'polypeptide(L)'
;MNTLSVSRLALALAFGVTLSACSSTPPDQIPSDQTAPGTASRPILSANEAKNFVAARYFASLTPNTAPWSPSPITLPAQPDFVVGPAGTPGVTHTSIQAAVDAAMVKRTNKRQYIAIMPGDYQGTVYVPAAPGSLTLYGTGEKPIDVKI
;
A
#
# COMPACT_ATOMS: atom_id res chain seq x y z
N MET A 1 -58.59 40.75 -60.52
CA MET A 1 -57.49 40.26 -61.36
C MET A 1 -56.38 39.75 -60.48
N ASN A 2 -56.00 38.51 -60.75
CA ASN A 2 -54.75 37.78 -60.43
C ASN A 2 -54.47 37.28 -59.00
N THR A 3 -54.49 35.95 -58.96
CA THR A 3 -54.02 34.91 -58.04
C THR A 3 -52.51 34.90 -57.75
N LEU A 4 -52.11 34.16 -56.70
CA LEU A 4 -50.96 33.22 -56.49
C LEU A 4 -50.55 33.31 -54.99
N SER A 5 -50.61 32.34 -54.05
CA SER A 5 -50.51 30.87 -53.94
C SER A 5 -49.15 30.39 -53.37
N VAL A 6 -49.21 29.65 -52.24
CA VAL A 6 -48.21 28.76 -51.56
C VAL A 6 -46.96 29.50 -50.98
N SER A 7 -46.32 29.14 -49.86
CA SER A 7 -46.13 27.83 -49.22
C SER A 7 -45.61 27.95 -47.77
N ARG A 8 -45.70 26.81 -47.08
CA ARG A 8 -45.28 26.48 -45.72
C ARG A 8 -43.81 26.80 -45.44
N LEU A 9 -43.51 27.40 -44.29
CA LEU A 9 -42.27 27.10 -43.57
C LEU A 9 -42.48 27.31 -42.06
N ALA A 10 -42.62 26.20 -41.35
CA ALA A 10 -42.57 26.15 -39.89
C ALA A 10 -41.11 26.41 -39.45
N LEU A 11 -40.90 27.39 -38.59
CA LEU A 11 -39.60 27.61 -37.95
C LEU A 11 -39.75 27.28 -36.46
N ALA A 12 -39.46 26.02 -36.13
CA ALA A 12 -39.33 25.58 -34.74
C ALA A 12 -38.02 26.14 -34.18
N LEU A 13 -38.11 27.14 -33.29
CA LEU A 13 -37.00 27.57 -32.44
C LEU A 13 -36.88 26.59 -31.27
N ALA A 14 -35.94 25.67 -31.38
CA ALA A 14 -35.37 24.95 -30.25
C ALA A 14 -33.85 24.82 -30.49
N PHE A 15 -33.09 24.59 -29.42
CA PHE A 15 -31.62 24.57 -29.31
C PHE A 15 -31.00 25.95 -28.96
N GLY A 16 -30.25 26.10 -27.87
CA GLY A 16 -29.77 25.11 -26.92
C GLY A 16 -29.30 25.77 -25.62
N VAL A 17 -29.60 25.12 -24.51
CA VAL A 17 -28.99 25.41 -23.21
C VAL A 17 -27.60 24.82 -23.26
N THR A 18 -26.56 25.65 -23.41
CA THR A 18 -25.18 25.22 -23.21
C THR A 18 -25.00 24.94 -21.72
N LEU A 19 -25.22 23.70 -21.30
CA LEU A 19 -24.69 23.22 -20.02
C LEU A 19 -23.17 23.30 -20.11
N SER A 20 -22.61 24.39 -19.58
CA SER A 20 -21.21 24.41 -19.15
C SER A 20 -21.12 23.46 -17.97
N ALA A 21 -21.00 22.17 -18.27
CA ALA A 21 -20.59 21.19 -17.27
C ALA A 21 -19.18 21.58 -16.86
N CYS A 22 -19.03 22.12 -15.65
CA CYS A 22 -17.74 22.21 -14.98
C CYS A 22 -17.19 20.77 -14.88
N SER A 23 -16.36 20.36 -15.83
CA SER A 23 -15.64 19.09 -15.74
C SER A 23 -14.60 19.25 -14.64
N SER A 24 -14.97 18.95 -13.40
CA SER A 24 -14.01 18.87 -12.31
C SER A 24 -13.10 17.68 -12.57
N THR A 25 -11.84 17.93 -12.91
CA THR A 25 -10.80 16.90 -12.95
C THR A 25 -10.79 16.16 -11.60
N PRO A 26 -10.92 14.82 -11.59
CA PRO A 26 -10.82 14.02 -10.38
C PRO A 26 -9.56 14.37 -9.57
N PRO A 27 -9.59 14.40 -8.23
CA PRO A 27 -8.45 14.83 -7.41
C PRO A 27 -7.13 14.11 -7.70
N ASP A 28 -7.19 12.87 -8.13
CA ASP A 28 -6.06 12.01 -8.53
C ASP A 28 -5.46 12.38 -9.90
N GLN A 29 -6.16 13.18 -10.69
CA GLN A 29 -5.73 13.67 -12.00
C GLN A 29 -5.32 15.15 -11.98
N ILE A 30 -5.40 15.81 -10.82
CA ILE A 30 -4.93 17.18 -10.66
C ILE A 30 -3.40 17.17 -10.65
N PRO A 31 -2.73 17.89 -11.58
CA PRO A 31 -1.29 18.00 -11.57
C PRO A 31 -0.80 18.61 -10.25
N SER A 32 0.36 18.17 -9.78
CA SER A 32 1.00 18.78 -8.61
C SER A 32 1.37 20.24 -8.89
N ASP A 33 1.12 21.13 -7.94
CA ASP A 33 1.58 22.53 -7.98
C ASP A 33 3.08 22.67 -7.67
N GLN A 34 3.77 21.58 -7.35
CA GLN A 34 5.20 21.59 -7.05
C GLN A 34 6.04 21.74 -8.32
N THR A 35 6.76 22.86 -8.44
CA THR A 35 7.60 23.17 -9.59
C THR A 35 9.08 23.21 -9.20
N ALA A 36 9.93 22.52 -9.97
CA ALA A 36 11.39 22.52 -9.79
C ALA A 36 12.01 23.87 -10.19
N PRO A 37 13.08 24.34 -9.52
CA PRO A 37 13.83 23.69 -8.43
C PRO A 37 13.22 23.91 -7.04
N GLY A 38 12.03 24.49 -6.93
CA GLY A 38 11.42 24.89 -5.66
C GLY A 38 12.07 26.15 -5.09
N THR A 39 12.24 26.19 -3.77
CA THR A 39 12.89 27.30 -3.05
C THR A 39 14.03 26.78 -2.17
N ALA A 40 14.85 27.68 -1.62
CA ALA A 40 15.92 27.30 -0.69
C ALA A 40 15.41 26.50 0.53
N SER A 41 14.23 26.83 1.05
CA SER A 41 13.64 26.13 2.21
C SER A 41 12.83 24.89 1.84
N ARG A 42 12.47 24.74 0.55
CA ARG A 42 11.70 23.60 0.04
C ARG A 42 12.09 23.31 -1.41
N PRO A 43 13.24 22.67 -1.64
CA PRO A 43 13.68 22.30 -2.98
C PRO A 43 12.76 21.21 -3.56
N ILE A 44 12.53 21.27 -4.87
CA ILE A 44 11.69 20.32 -5.62
C ILE A 44 12.53 19.73 -6.76
N LEU A 45 12.52 18.40 -6.87
CA LEU A 45 13.22 17.68 -7.92
C LEU A 45 12.62 17.98 -9.28
N SER A 46 13.48 18.19 -10.28
CA SER A 46 13.06 18.10 -11.68
C SER A 46 12.70 16.66 -12.05
N ALA A 47 11.94 16.51 -13.14
CA ALA A 47 11.59 15.18 -13.67
C ALA A 47 12.82 14.34 -14.02
N ASN A 48 13.94 14.97 -14.42
CA ASN A 48 15.16 14.24 -14.76
C ASN A 48 15.91 13.75 -13.50
N GLU A 49 15.98 14.58 -12.46
CA GLU A 49 16.56 14.18 -11.18
C GLU A 49 15.75 13.08 -10.51
N ALA A 50 14.41 13.16 -10.58
CA ALA A 50 13.50 12.18 -10.01
C ALA A 50 13.70 10.75 -10.54
N LYS A 51 14.24 10.57 -11.76
CA LYS A 51 14.56 9.25 -12.32
C LYS A 51 15.59 8.47 -11.48
N ASN A 52 16.37 9.17 -10.66
CA ASN A 52 17.34 8.54 -9.76
C ASN A 52 16.73 8.14 -8.40
N PHE A 53 15.51 8.56 -8.08
CA PHE A 53 14.86 8.35 -6.79
C PHE A 53 13.64 7.42 -6.90
N VAL A 54 13.84 6.27 -7.55
CA VAL A 54 12.84 5.21 -7.69
C VAL A 54 13.20 3.99 -6.85
N ALA A 55 12.24 3.13 -6.51
CA ALA A 55 12.46 1.95 -5.64
C ALA A 55 13.67 1.10 -6.07
N ALA A 56 13.84 0.86 -7.37
CA ALA A 56 14.98 0.10 -7.91
C ALA A 56 16.36 0.74 -7.61
N ARG A 57 16.43 2.06 -7.42
CA ARG A 57 17.66 2.77 -7.03
C ARG A 57 17.89 2.69 -5.52
N TYR A 58 16.83 2.81 -4.72
CA TYR A 58 16.90 2.63 -3.26
C TYR A 58 17.22 1.19 -2.84
N PHE A 59 16.82 0.20 -3.64
CA PHE A 59 17.05 -1.23 -3.38
C PHE A 59 18.25 -1.82 -4.13
N ALA A 60 19.15 -0.97 -4.67
CA ALA A 60 20.32 -1.43 -5.39
C ALA A 60 21.28 -2.23 -4.51
N SER A 61 21.91 -3.25 -5.09
CA SER A 61 23.01 -3.97 -4.44
C SER A 61 24.32 -3.20 -4.61
N LEU A 62 25.21 -3.30 -3.60
CA LEU A 62 26.58 -2.82 -3.72
C LEU A 62 27.48 -3.79 -4.49
N THR A 63 27.05 -5.04 -4.66
CA THR A 63 27.79 -6.04 -5.42
C THR A 63 27.65 -5.76 -6.92
N PRO A 64 28.77 -5.65 -7.67
CA PRO A 64 28.72 -5.41 -9.12
C PRO A 64 27.85 -6.43 -9.85
N ASN A 65 27.15 -5.99 -10.90
CA ASN A 65 26.29 -6.82 -11.75
C ASN A 65 25.17 -7.58 -11.02
N THR A 66 24.83 -7.20 -9.79
CA THR A 66 23.70 -7.77 -9.05
C THR A 66 22.47 -6.91 -9.24
N ALA A 67 21.35 -7.53 -9.63
CA ALA A 67 20.08 -6.81 -9.77
C ALA A 67 19.64 -6.19 -8.43
N PRO A 68 18.91 -5.06 -8.45
CA PRO A 68 18.29 -4.52 -7.24
C PRO A 68 17.37 -5.54 -6.58
N TRP A 69 17.22 -5.44 -5.25
CA TRP A 69 16.26 -6.25 -4.54
C TRP A 69 14.83 -5.92 -5.01
N SER A 70 14.12 -6.96 -5.44
CA SER A 70 12.73 -6.89 -5.90
C SER A 70 11.88 -7.84 -5.06
N PRO A 71 11.35 -7.39 -3.90
CA PRO A 71 10.55 -8.24 -3.03
C PRO A 71 9.22 -8.64 -3.69
N SER A 72 8.83 -9.90 -3.51
CA SER A 72 7.45 -10.31 -3.75
C SER A 72 6.55 -9.82 -2.61
N PRO A 73 5.24 -9.67 -2.85
CA PRO A 73 4.27 -9.44 -1.77
C PRO A 73 4.37 -10.51 -0.67
N ILE A 74 4.03 -10.11 0.55
CA ILE A 74 3.96 -11.04 1.69
C ILE A 74 2.87 -12.08 1.39
N THR A 75 3.22 -13.36 1.50
CA THR A 75 2.28 -14.48 1.37
C THR A 75 2.15 -15.14 2.74
N LEU A 76 0.90 -15.36 3.17
CA LEU A 76 0.61 -16.03 4.43
C LEU A 76 0.37 -17.54 4.18
N PRO A 77 0.84 -18.42 5.07
CA PRO A 77 0.58 -19.84 4.96
C PRO A 77 -0.87 -20.14 5.37
N ALA A 78 -1.39 -21.29 4.92
CA ALA A 78 -2.69 -21.80 5.39
C ALA A 78 -2.67 -22.11 6.90
N GLN A 79 -1.50 -22.45 7.45
CA GLN A 79 -1.28 -22.70 8.88
C GLN A 79 0.01 -22.01 9.33
N PRO A 80 -0.03 -21.15 10.36
CA PRO A 80 1.18 -20.55 10.91
C PRO A 80 2.01 -21.58 11.70
N ASP A 81 3.29 -21.31 11.88
CA ASP A 81 4.17 -22.12 12.73
C ASP A 81 3.86 -21.90 14.23
N PHE A 82 3.45 -20.68 14.58
CA PHE A 82 3.10 -20.29 15.95
C PHE A 82 1.91 -19.32 15.95
N VAL A 83 1.10 -19.41 17.00
CA VAL A 83 -0.01 -18.49 17.27
C VAL A 83 0.19 -17.84 18.63
N VAL A 84 0.13 -16.52 18.66
CA VAL A 84 0.14 -15.70 19.88
C VAL A 84 -1.27 -15.24 20.18
N GLY A 85 -1.73 -15.43 21.42
CA GLY A 85 -3.07 -15.03 21.81
C GLY A 85 -3.35 -15.24 23.31
N PRO A 86 -4.60 -15.05 23.75
CA PRO A 86 -5.00 -15.24 25.14
C PRO A 86 -4.78 -16.69 25.61
N ALA A 87 -4.43 -16.86 26.88
CA ALA A 87 -4.25 -18.18 27.48
C ALA A 87 -5.54 -19.01 27.40
N GLY A 88 -5.43 -20.27 27.00
CA GLY A 88 -6.57 -21.19 26.90
C GLY A 88 -7.41 -21.06 25.63
N THR A 89 -7.10 -20.10 24.74
CA THR A 89 -7.76 -20.03 23.43
C THR A 89 -7.28 -21.17 22.52
N PRO A 90 -8.18 -21.90 21.83
CA PRO A 90 -7.79 -22.98 20.93
C PRO A 90 -6.80 -22.53 19.85
N GLY A 91 -5.74 -23.32 19.65
CA GLY A 91 -4.70 -23.04 18.66
C GLY A 91 -3.61 -22.07 19.11
N VAL A 92 -3.78 -21.37 20.25
CA VAL A 92 -2.74 -20.52 20.81
C VAL A 92 -1.57 -21.37 21.30
N THR A 93 -0.37 -20.98 20.87
CA THR A 93 0.90 -21.63 21.27
C THR A 93 1.66 -20.82 22.31
N HIS A 94 1.51 -19.49 22.30
CA HIS A 94 2.24 -18.57 23.15
C HIS A 94 1.34 -17.42 23.60
N THR A 95 1.57 -16.89 24.79
CA THR A 95 0.81 -15.75 25.33
C THR A 95 1.54 -14.41 25.20
N SER A 96 2.79 -14.42 24.74
CA SER A 96 3.57 -13.23 24.42
C SER A 96 4.27 -13.38 23.08
N ILE A 97 4.48 -12.24 22.40
CA ILE A 97 5.12 -12.22 21.08
C ILE A 97 6.60 -12.60 21.19
N GLN A 98 7.30 -12.11 22.22
CA GLN A 98 8.70 -12.46 22.45
C GLN A 98 8.90 -13.97 22.59
N ALA A 99 8.03 -14.67 23.34
CA ALA A 99 8.16 -16.12 23.51
C ALA A 99 8.01 -16.88 22.19
N ALA A 100 7.11 -16.44 21.31
CA ALA A 100 6.97 -17.04 19.97
C ALA A 100 8.17 -16.74 19.07
N VAL A 101 8.74 -15.53 19.15
CA VAL A 101 9.98 -15.17 18.45
C VAL A 101 11.12 -16.07 18.92
N ASP A 102 11.32 -16.18 20.24
CA ASP A 102 12.37 -17.02 20.82
C ASP A 102 12.22 -18.48 20.39
N ALA A 103 11.01 -19.03 20.42
CA ALA A 103 10.69 -20.38 19.95
C ALA A 103 11.02 -20.57 18.46
N ALA A 104 10.75 -19.57 17.62
CA ALA A 104 11.11 -19.61 16.21
C ALA A 104 12.64 -19.60 16.01
N MET A 105 13.37 -18.81 16.80
CA MET A 105 14.83 -18.69 16.69
C MET A 105 15.56 -19.95 17.16
N VAL A 106 15.05 -20.62 18.20
CA VAL A 106 15.62 -21.89 18.72
C VAL A 106 15.62 -23.00 17.67
N LYS A 107 14.69 -22.98 16.70
CA LYS A 107 14.65 -23.98 15.62
C LYS A 107 15.86 -23.94 14.68
N ARG A 108 16.64 -22.84 14.67
CA ARG A 108 17.86 -22.67 13.82
C ARG A 108 17.65 -23.09 12.35
N THR A 109 16.47 -22.83 11.81
CA THR A 109 16.09 -23.22 10.44
C THR A 109 16.30 -22.08 9.46
N ASN A 110 16.61 -22.41 8.21
CA ASN A 110 16.65 -21.44 7.11
C ASN A 110 15.26 -21.23 6.48
N LYS A 111 14.27 -22.05 6.83
CA LYS A 111 12.88 -21.87 6.37
C LYS A 111 12.28 -20.64 7.04
N ARG A 112 11.47 -19.89 6.28
CA ARG A 112 10.66 -18.81 6.84
C ARG A 112 9.72 -19.36 7.91
N GLN A 113 9.67 -18.72 9.06
CA GLN A 113 8.74 -19.02 10.15
C GLN A 113 7.64 -17.96 10.20
N TYR A 114 6.41 -18.39 10.50
CA TYR A 114 5.22 -17.55 10.52
C TYR A 114 4.58 -17.53 11.91
N ILE A 115 4.47 -16.34 12.49
CA ILE A 115 3.83 -16.11 13.78
C ILE A 115 2.57 -15.30 13.55
N ALA A 116 1.41 -15.94 13.75
CA ALA A 116 0.12 -15.29 13.74
C ALA A 116 -0.18 -14.68 15.10
N ILE A 117 -0.66 -13.44 15.14
CA ILE A 117 -0.96 -12.71 16.38
C ILE A 117 -2.46 -12.41 16.41
N MET A 118 -3.17 -13.02 17.35
CA MET A 118 -4.60 -12.80 17.54
C MET A 118 -4.89 -11.36 17.98
N PRO A 119 -6.08 -10.82 17.72
CA PRO A 119 -6.48 -9.49 18.21
C PRO A 119 -6.25 -9.34 19.72
N GLY A 120 -5.73 -8.19 20.13
CA GLY A 120 -5.41 -7.90 21.53
C GLY A 120 -4.34 -6.84 21.72
N ASP A 121 -4.13 -6.47 22.99
CA ASP A 121 -3.08 -5.55 23.43
C ASP A 121 -1.94 -6.35 24.09
N TYR A 122 -0.76 -6.33 23.49
CA TYR A 122 0.41 -7.11 23.89
C TYR A 122 1.48 -6.19 24.48
N GLN A 123 1.37 -5.90 25.78
CA GLN A 123 2.38 -5.07 26.45
C GLN A 123 3.74 -5.78 26.53
N GLY A 124 4.77 -5.11 26.03
CA GLY A 124 6.16 -5.53 26.18
C GLY A 124 6.96 -5.31 24.91
N THR A 125 8.28 -5.33 25.04
CA THR A 125 9.20 -5.22 23.90
C THR A 125 9.25 -6.52 23.11
N VAL A 126 9.44 -6.40 21.79
CA VAL A 126 9.73 -7.52 20.89
C VAL A 126 11.09 -7.31 20.24
N TYR A 127 12.05 -8.17 20.58
CA TYR A 127 13.38 -8.21 20.01
C TYR A 127 13.49 -9.39 19.05
N VAL A 128 13.80 -9.11 17.78
CA VAL A 128 14.05 -10.12 16.74
C VAL A 128 15.56 -10.15 16.46
N PRO A 129 16.30 -11.13 17.00
CA PRO A 129 17.75 -11.20 16.82
C PRO A 129 18.12 -11.60 15.39
N ALA A 130 19.38 -11.37 15.02
CA ALA A 130 19.92 -11.91 13.77
C ALA A 130 19.83 -13.45 13.78
N ALA A 131 19.29 -14.00 12.70
CA ALA A 131 19.09 -15.43 12.54
C ALA A 131 19.32 -15.85 11.08
N PRO A 132 19.69 -17.12 10.84
CA PRO A 132 19.88 -17.61 9.48
C PRO A 132 18.55 -17.76 8.71
N GLY A 133 17.44 -17.90 9.43
CA GLY A 133 16.09 -17.98 8.87
C GLY A 133 15.38 -16.63 8.81
N SER A 134 14.35 -16.58 7.97
CA SER A 134 13.45 -15.43 7.91
C SER A 134 12.26 -15.60 8.84
N LEU A 135 11.69 -14.48 9.29
CA LEU A 135 10.52 -14.45 10.15
C LEU A 135 9.42 -13.56 9.54
N THR A 136 8.16 -13.97 9.69
CA THR A 136 6.98 -13.16 9.37
C THR A 136 6.09 -13.10 10.61
N LEU A 137 5.83 -11.91 11.13
CA LEU A 137 4.84 -11.65 12.17
C LEU A 137 3.65 -10.95 11.50
N TYR A 138 2.43 -11.39 11.79
CA TYR A 138 1.24 -10.77 11.24
C TYR A 138 0.06 -10.86 12.20
N GLY A 139 -0.71 -9.77 12.29
CA GLY A 139 -1.97 -9.76 13.02
C GLY A 139 -3.06 -10.52 12.25
N THR A 140 -3.97 -11.17 12.98
CA THR A 140 -5.14 -11.87 12.40
C THR A 140 -6.45 -11.11 12.62
N GLY A 141 -6.38 -9.84 13.00
CA GLY A 141 -7.54 -8.96 13.08
C GLY A 141 -8.05 -8.56 11.69
N GLU A 142 -9.25 -7.96 11.65
CA GLU A 142 -9.80 -7.40 10.42
C GLU A 142 -8.99 -6.18 9.97
N LYS A 143 -8.45 -5.43 10.94
CA LYS A 143 -7.68 -4.20 10.74
C LYS A 143 -6.34 -4.28 11.48
N PRO A 144 -5.31 -3.54 11.01
CA PRO A 144 -4.04 -3.47 11.72
C PRO A 144 -4.16 -3.03 13.18
N ILE A 145 -5.14 -2.17 13.51
CA ILE A 145 -5.35 -1.63 14.86
C ILE A 145 -5.86 -2.68 15.87
N ASP A 146 -6.35 -3.82 15.39
CA ASP A 146 -6.88 -4.88 16.25
C ASP A 146 -5.77 -5.63 17.01
N VAL A 147 -4.51 -5.46 16.60
CA VAL A 147 -3.31 -5.96 17.28
C VAL A 147 -2.43 -4.78 17.67
N LYS A 148 -2.20 -4.59 18.96
CA LYS A 148 -1.34 -3.51 19.49
C LYS A 148 -0.18 -4.12 20.26
N ILE A 149 1.03 -3.66 19.98
CA ILE A 149 2.29 -4.11 20.58
C ILE A 149 2.95 -2.90 21.24
#